data_AF-A0A9P9AFF0-F1
#
_entry.id   AF-A0A9P9AFF0-F1
#
_cell.length_a   1.000
_cell.length_b   1.000
_cell.length_c   1.000
_cell.angle_alpha   90.00
_cell.angle_beta   90.00
_cell.angle_gamma   90.00
#
_symmetry.space_group_name_H-M   'P 1'
#
loop_
_entity.id
_entity.type
_entity.pdbx_description
1 polymer ?
#
loop_
_entity_poly.entity_id
_entity_poly.type
_entity_poly.pdbx_seq_one_letter_code
_entity_poly.pdbx_strand_id
1 'polypeptide(L)'
;MKNREGKLALTLRWGGDLLSSVSGFCIFFNKTGVLTPSVFTYFASKLGALPDVSVFFHLHPAETPSVSDEECYHISRFASIPGCYRLVVRHGFIDEIVSPDLGVLIHEQVRKFVVHQAAAKSVEAGLRSQQKAPIRTHHRPALTGRAEKS
;
A
#
# COMPACT_ATOMS: atom_id res chain seq x y z
N MET A 1 -8.90 -12.93 2.16
CA MET A 1 -8.97 -12.41 3.55
C MET A 1 -8.03 -13.22 4.41
N LYS A 2 -7.66 -12.75 5.60
CA LYS A 2 -6.86 -13.59 6.51
C LYS A 2 -7.77 -14.54 7.30
N ASN A 3 -7.43 -15.82 7.36
CA ASN A 3 -8.10 -16.80 8.22
C ASN A 3 -7.68 -16.60 9.69
N ARG A 4 -8.15 -17.47 10.60
CA ARG A 4 -7.83 -17.42 12.04
C ARG A 4 -6.33 -17.55 12.34
N GLU A 5 -5.57 -18.13 11.42
CA GLU A 5 -4.10 -18.29 11.51
C GLU A 5 -3.35 -17.11 10.86
N GLY A 6 -4.05 -16.09 10.35
CA GLY A 6 -3.44 -14.95 9.68
C GLY A 6 -3.03 -15.20 8.22
N LYS A 7 -3.29 -16.40 7.67
CA LYS A 7 -2.98 -16.78 6.29
C LYS A 7 -4.05 -16.30 5.32
N LEU A 8 -3.66 -15.96 4.09
CA LEU A 8 -4.63 -15.58 3.06
C LEU A 8 -5.46 -16.79 2.64
N ALA A 9 -6.77 -16.62 2.69
CA ALA A 9 -7.77 -17.61 2.31
C ALA A 9 -8.96 -16.95 1.62
N LEU A 10 -9.68 -17.76 0.85
CA LEU A 10 -11.01 -17.44 0.37
C LEU A 10 -11.98 -17.28 1.54
N THR A 11 -13.06 -16.53 1.33
CA THR A 11 -14.16 -16.51 2.31
C THR A 11 -14.97 -17.79 2.19
N LEU A 12 -15.77 -18.11 3.22
CA LEU A 12 -16.61 -19.32 3.21
C LEU A 12 -17.57 -19.40 2.01
N ARG A 13 -18.03 -18.24 1.50
CA ARG A 13 -18.84 -18.16 0.26
C ARG A 13 -18.13 -18.80 -0.94
N TRP A 14 -16.81 -18.84 -0.93
CA TRP A 14 -15.96 -19.36 -2.00
C TRP A 14 -15.17 -20.60 -1.56
N GLY A 15 -15.64 -21.35 -0.56
CA GLY A 15 -15.03 -22.61 -0.10
C GLY A 15 -14.09 -22.49 1.11
N GLY A 16 -13.53 -21.30 1.36
CA GLY A 16 -12.67 -21.07 2.54
C GLY A 16 -11.22 -21.54 2.38
N ASP A 17 -10.85 -22.03 1.20
CA ASP A 17 -9.52 -22.59 0.93
C ASP A 17 -8.40 -21.55 1.04
N LEU A 18 -7.20 -22.03 1.37
CA LEU A 18 -5.99 -21.20 1.39
C LEU A 18 -5.67 -20.72 -0.03
N LEU A 19 -5.21 -19.47 -0.13
CA LEU A 19 -4.74 -18.90 -1.38
C LEU A 19 -3.24 -19.13 -1.50
N SER A 20 -2.83 -19.79 -2.58
CA SER A 20 -1.42 -19.89 -2.97
C SER A 20 -0.90 -18.56 -3.51
N SER A 21 0.41 -18.34 -3.43
CA SER A 21 1.07 -17.19 -4.06
C SER A 21 1.59 -17.56 -5.45
N VAL A 22 1.45 -16.64 -6.41
CA VAL A 22 2.01 -16.76 -7.76
C VAL A 22 2.99 -15.62 -7.98
N SER A 23 4.24 -15.97 -8.30
CA SER A 23 5.24 -14.97 -8.66
C SER A 23 4.81 -14.22 -9.92
N GLY A 24 4.60 -12.91 -9.82
CA GLY A 24 4.23 -12.09 -10.97
C GLY A 24 3.65 -10.73 -10.65
N PHE A 25 3.62 -9.90 -11.68
CA PHE A 25 2.98 -8.58 -11.69
C PHE A 25 1.79 -8.62 -12.64
N CYS A 26 0.57 -8.62 -12.09
CA CYS A 26 -0.66 -8.75 -12.87
C CYS A 26 -1.42 -7.42 -12.92
N ILE A 27 -1.78 -6.99 -14.12
CA ILE A 27 -2.60 -5.79 -14.36
C ILE A 27 -4.01 -6.23 -14.72
N PHE A 28 -5.00 -5.77 -13.95
CA PHE A 28 -6.42 -6.00 -14.20
C PHE A 28 -7.08 -4.68 -14.58
N PHE A 29 -7.59 -4.59 -15.81
CA PHE A 29 -8.36 -3.43 -16.23
C PHE A 29 -9.67 -3.35 -15.44
N ASN A 30 -9.91 -2.18 -14.85
CA ASN A 30 -11.05 -1.90 -14.00
C ASN A 30 -11.91 -0.82 -14.64
N LYS A 31 -13.16 -1.16 -14.97
CA LYS A 31 -14.10 -0.22 -15.57
C LYS A 31 -14.59 0.86 -14.58
N THR A 32 -14.77 0.52 -13.31
CA THR A 32 -15.44 1.43 -12.35
C THR A 32 -14.47 2.33 -11.59
N GLY A 33 -13.19 2.00 -11.58
CA GLY A 33 -12.19 2.71 -10.78
C GLY A 33 -12.32 2.55 -9.27
N VAL A 34 -13.45 2.07 -8.73
CA VAL A 34 -13.74 2.05 -7.28
C VAL A 34 -13.83 0.65 -6.72
N LEU A 35 -14.45 -0.29 -7.44
CA LEU A 35 -14.62 -1.66 -6.95
C LEU A 35 -13.43 -2.55 -7.31
N THR A 36 -13.30 -3.68 -6.63
CA THR A 36 -12.41 -4.76 -7.05
C THR A 36 -12.96 -5.36 -8.35
N PRO A 37 -12.15 -5.52 -9.41
CA PRO A 37 -12.63 -6.10 -10.67
C PRO A 37 -13.13 -7.53 -10.48
N SER A 38 -14.25 -7.89 -11.10
CA SER A 38 -14.79 -9.26 -11.07
C SER A 38 -13.78 -10.27 -11.63
N VAL A 39 -12.99 -9.88 -12.64
CA VAL A 39 -11.92 -10.72 -13.20
C VAL A 39 -10.87 -11.11 -12.16
N PHE A 40 -10.48 -10.20 -11.26
CA PHE A 40 -9.59 -10.52 -10.16
C PHE A 40 -10.26 -11.49 -9.16
N THR A 41 -11.54 -11.26 -8.86
CA THR A 41 -12.30 -12.14 -7.96
C THR A 41 -12.38 -13.55 -8.51
N TYR A 42 -12.57 -13.71 -9.82
CA TYR A 42 -12.58 -15.02 -10.47
C TYR A 42 -11.18 -15.64 -10.54
N PHE A 43 -10.15 -14.85 -10.85
CA PHE A 43 -8.77 -15.32 -10.81
C PHE A 43 -8.46 -15.93 -9.44
N ALA A 44 -8.71 -15.17 -8.36
CA ALA A 44 -8.43 -15.62 -7.01
C ALA A 44 -9.27 -16.84 -6.58
N SER A 45 -10.57 -16.81 -6.85
CA SER A 45 -11.49 -17.86 -6.37
C SER A 45 -11.47 -19.14 -7.20
N LYS A 46 -11.19 -19.05 -8.51
CA LYS A 46 -11.18 -20.23 -9.40
C LYS A 46 -9.81 -20.88 -9.48
N LEU A 47 -8.74 -20.10 -9.38
CA LEU A 47 -7.38 -20.65 -9.39
C LEU A 47 -6.84 -20.91 -7.97
N GLY A 48 -7.52 -20.42 -6.93
CA GLY A 48 -7.05 -20.59 -5.55
C GLY A 48 -5.70 -19.91 -5.31
N ALA A 49 -5.45 -18.79 -6.00
CA ALA A 49 -4.12 -18.19 -6.07
C ALA A 49 -4.17 -16.65 -6.17
N LEU A 50 -3.14 -15.98 -5.65
CA LEU A 50 -2.95 -14.53 -5.78
C LEU A 50 -1.56 -14.21 -6.34
N PRO A 51 -1.47 -13.28 -7.31
CA PRO A 51 -0.17 -12.75 -7.74
C PRO A 51 0.51 -11.97 -6.61
N ASP A 52 1.84 -11.98 -6.58
CA ASP A 52 2.63 -11.18 -5.63
C ASP A 52 2.30 -9.69 -5.71
N VAL A 53 2.07 -9.19 -6.93
CA VAL A 53 1.60 -7.83 -7.19
C VAL A 53 0.40 -7.85 -8.13
N SER A 54 -0.70 -7.25 -7.70
CA SER A 54 -1.90 -7.05 -8.51
C SER A 54 -2.24 -5.56 -8.60
N VAL A 55 -2.40 -5.05 -9.81
CA VAL A 55 -2.75 -3.64 -10.06
C VAL A 55 -4.12 -3.57 -10.72
N PHE A 56 -5.07 -2.90 -10.07
CA PHE A 56 -6.37 -2.59 -10.64
C PHE A 56 -6.26 -1.25 -11.35
N PHE A 57 -6.12 -1.32 -12.66
CA PHE A 57 -5.84 -0.18 -13.52
C PHE A 57 -7.13 0.41 -14.09
N HIS A 58 -7.37 1.70 -13.87
CA HIS A 58 -8.56 2.40 -14.37
C HIS A 58 -8.16 3.66 -15.11
N LEU A 59 -8.74 3.87 -16.30
CA LEU A 59 -8.68 5.13 -17.04
C LEU A 59 -9.89 5.99 -16.66
N HIS A 60 -9.63 7.20 -16.20
CA HIS A 60 -10.65 8.17 -15.83
C HIS A 60 -10.58 9.39 -16.76
N PRO A 61 -11.54 9.55 -17.70
CA PRO A 61 -11.51 10.68 -18.62
C PRO A 61 -11.79 12.00 -17.88
N ALA A 62 -11.11 13.07 -18.29
CA ALA A 62 -11.34 14.43 -17.84
C ALA A 62 -11.89 15.30 -18.99
N GLU A 63 -12.70 16.30 -18.65
CA GLU A 63 -13.25 17.27 -19.61
C GLU A 63 -12.25 18.39 -19.95
N THR A 64 -10.97 18.03 -20.10
CA THR A 64 -9.87 18.94 -20.44
C THR A 64 -9.05 18.36 -21.58
N PRO A 65 -8.33 19.19 -22.37
CA PRO A 65 -7.50 18.67 -23.45
C PRO A 65 -6.47 17.66 -22.94
N SER A 66 -5.75 18.05 -21.88
CA SER A 66 -4.73 17.23 -21.24
C SER A 66 -4.84 17.36 -19.72
N VAL A 67 -4.21 16.44 -18.99
CA VAL A 67 -4.06 16.45 -17.52
C VAL A 67 -2.58 16.49 -17.18
N SER A 68 -2.17 17.31 -16.21
CA SER A 68 -0.75 17.40 -15.82
C SER A 68 -0.25 16.13 -15.15
N ASP A 69 1.06 15.93 -15.18
CA ASP A 69 1.71 14.72 -14.64
C ASP A 69 1.47 14.53 -13.13
N GLU A 70 1.31 15.63 -12.37
CA GLU A 70 1.06 15.57 -10.93
C GLU A 70 -0.36 15.09 -10.60
N GLU A 71 -1.32 15.38 -11.47
CA GLU A 71 -2.74 15.07 -11.26
C GLU A 71 -3.18 13.81 -12.01
N CYS A 72 -2.36 13.30 -12.94
CA CYS A 72 -2.76 12.20 -13.79
C CYS A 72 -2.67 10.84 -13.09
N TYR A 73 -1.86 10.67 -12.03
CA TYR A 73 -1.71 9.38 -11.33
C TYR A 73 -2.24 9.39 -9.90
N HIS A 74 -3.27 8.58 -9.63
CA HIS A 74 -3.72 8.31 -8.27
C HIS A 74 -3.52 6.84 -7.91
N ILE A 75 -2.68 6.58 -6.90
CA ILE A 75 -2.33 5.24 -6.44
C ILE A 75 -2.77 5.02 -5.00
N SER A 76 -3.43 3.90 -4.74
CA SER A 76 -3.78 3.46 -3.38
C SER A 76 -3.48 1.98 -3.18
N ARG A 77 -3.21 1.60 -1.93
CA ARG A 77 -2.97 0.21 -1.52
C ARG A 77 -4.20 -0.36 -0.83
N PHE A 78 -4.52 -1.62 -1.09
CA PHE A 78 -5.54 -2.33 -0.33
C PHE A 78 -5.00 -2.76 1.04
N ALA A 79 -5.70 -2.40 2.12
CA ALA A 79 -5.26 -2.75 3.48
C ALA A 79 -5.41 -4.26 3.77
N SER A 80 -6.44 -4.90 3.21
CA SER A 80 -6.82 -6.28 3.54
C SER A 80 -6.16 -7.35 2.68
N ILE A 81 -5.57 -6.98 1.54
CA ILE A 81 -4.90 -7.89 0.61
C ILE A 81 -3.53 -7.31 0.28
N PRO A 82 -2.44 -7.91 0.80
CA PRO A 82 -1.07 -7.51 0.47
C PRO A 82 -0.83 -7.57 -1.05
N GLY A 83 0.07 -6.72 -1.55
CA GLY A 83 0.44 -6.72 -2.97
C GLY A 83 -0.62 -6.16 -3.92
N CYS A 84 -1.81 -5.79 -3.43
CA CYS A 84 -2.86 -5.21 -4.26
C CYS A 84 -2.82 -3.68 -4.25
N TYR A 85 -2.83 -3.10 -5.44
CA TYR A 85 -2.84 -1.67 -5.69
C TYR A 85 -3.96 -1.29 -6.62
N ARG A 86 -4.46 -0.07 -6.49
CA ARG A 86 -5.31 0.57 -7.47
C ARG A 86 -4.54 1.73 -8.06
N LEU A 87 -4.48 1.78 -9.38
CA LEU A 87 -3.93 2.87 -10.15
C LEU A 87 -5.04 3.46 -11.01
N VAL A 88 -5.40 4.71 -10.75
CA VAL A 88 -6.29 5.49 -11.58
C VAL A 88 -5.46 6.48 -12.37
N VAL A 89 -5.59 6.45 -13.69
CA VAL A 89 -4.96 7.42 -14.59
C VAL A 89 -6.03 8.38 -15.09
N ARG A 90 -5.92 9.65 -14.70
CA ARG A 90 -6.75 10.72 -15.26
C ARG A 90 -6.13 11.18 -16.58
N HIS A 91 -6.95 11.37 -17.61
CA HIS A 91 -6.47 11.78 -18.91
C HIS A 91 -7.46 12.70 -19.62
N GLY A 92 -6.92 13.66 -20.36
CA GLY A 92 -7.71 14.51 -21.24
C GLY A 92 -8.09 13.80 -22.54
N PHE A 93 -8.86 14.49 -23.37
CA PHE A 93 -9.36 13.94 -24.62
C PHE A 93 -8.31 13.89 -25.76
N ILE A 94 -7.18 14.59 -25.62
CA ILE A 94 -6.05 14.48 -26.57
C ILE A 94 -4.86 13.66 -26.02
N ASP A 95 -4.94 13.16 -24.79
CA ASP A 95 -3.84 12.40 -24.19
C ASP A 95 -3.78 10.96 -24.73
N GLU A 96 -2.59 10.52 -25.16
CA GLU A 96 -2.33 9.14 -25.53
C GLU A 96 -1.87 8.34 -24.30
N ILE A 97 -2.79 7.57 -23.69
CA ILE A 97 -2.47 6.78 -22.48
C ILE A 97 -2.10 5.34 -22.81
N VAL A 98 -2.73 4.75 -23.82
CA VAL A 98 -2.50 3.35 -24.19
C VAL A 98 -1.39 3.29 -25.24
N SER A 99 -0.15 3.30 -24.76
CA SER A 99 1.04 3.10 -25.57
C SER A 99 1.59 1.67 -25.43
N PRO A 100 2.50 1.22 -26.32
CA PRO A 100 3.17 -0.08 -26.18
C PRO A 100 3.89 -0.27 -24.82
N ASP A 101 4.31 0.83 -24.19
CA ASP A 101 5.06 0.82 -22.93
C ASP A 101 4.17 0.95 -21.68
N LEU A 102 2.85 0.92 -21.82
CA LEU A 102 1.91 1.10 -20.72
C LEU A 102 2.20 0.16 -19.53
N GLY A 103 2.60 -1.09 -19.78
CA GLY A 103 2.95 -2.03 -18.72
C GLY A 103 4.17 -1.58 -17.90
N VAL A 104 5.19 -1.05 -18.58
CA VAL A 104 6.40 -0.52 -17.95
C VAL A 104 6.08 0.74 -17.14
N LEU A 105 5.23 1.61 -17.70
CA LEU A 105 4.76 2.81 -17.01
C LEU A 105 4.02 2.46 -15.72
N ILE A 106 3.06 1.54 -15.78
CA ILE A 106 2.29 1.09 -14.60
C ILE A 106 3.22 0.51 -13.53
N HIS A 107 4.18 -0.33 -13.95
CA HIS A 107 5.18 -0.88 -13.03
C HIS A 107 5.97 0.22 -12.32
N GLU A 108 6.53 1.18 -13.06
CA GLU A 108 7.34 2.26 -12.48
C GLU A 108 6.54 3.14 -11.51
N GLN A 109 5.27 3.43 -11.84
CA GLN A 109 4.40 4.21 -10.95
C GLN A 109 4.13 3.48 -9.63
N VAL A 110 3.81 2.18 -9.69
CA VAL A 110 3.62 1.37 -8.48
C VAL A 110 4.92 1.23 -7.69
N ARG A 111 6.06 1.02 -8.36
CA ARG A 111 7.37 0.93 -7.73
C ARG A 111 7.71 2.20 -6.95
N LYS A 112 7.60 3.37 -7.58
CA LYS A 112 7.82 4.68 -6.95
C LYS A 112 6.94 4.84 -5.71
N PHE A 113 5.65 4.55 -5.83
CA PHE A 113 4.71 4.63 -4.71
C PHE A 113 5.11 3.73 -3.53
N VAL A 114 5.54 2.49 -3.80
CA VAL A 114 5.99 1.55 -2.76
C VAL A 114 7.24 2.05 -2.06
N VAL A 115 8.23 2.54 -2.82
CA VAL A 115 9.49 3.08 -2.27
C VAL A 115 9.22 4.30 -1.40
N HIS A 116 8.42 5.26 -1.88
CA HIS A 116 8.07 6.45 -1.12
C HIS A 116 7.33 6.12 0.19
N GLN A 117 6.37 5.19 0.15
CA GLN A 117 5.69 4.76 1.37
C GLN A 117 6.61 4.05 2.36
N ALA A 118 7.55 3.23 1.88
CA ALA A 118 8.52 2.56 2.74
C ALA A 118 9.44 3.58 3.42
N ALA A 119 9.96 4.55 2.67
CA ALA A 119 10.78 5.63 3.20
C ALA A 119 10.03 6.44 4.27
N ALA A 120 8.79 6.85 4.00
CA ALA A 120 7.97 7.58 4.96
C ALA A 120 7.75 6.80 6.26
N LYS A 121 7.44 5.49 6.17
CA LYS A 121 7.30 4.62 7.35
C LYS A 121 8.58 4.51 8.18
N SER A 122 9.74 4.44 7.53
CA SER A 122 11.03 4.40 8.21
C SER A 122 11.32 5.69 8.97
N VAL A 123 11.01 6.85 8.38
CA VAL A 123 11.14 8.16 9.03
C VAL A 123 10.23 8.24 10.27
N GLU A 124 8.96 7.88 10.12
CA GLU A 124 7.99 7.83 11.22
C GLU A 124 8.42 6.90 12.37
N ALA A 125 8.96 5.73 12.04
CA ALA A 125 9.50 4.80 13.04
C ALA A 125 10.71 5.40 13.77
N GLY A 126 11.60 6.09 13.04
CA GLY A 126 12.74 6.80 13.62
C GLY A 126 12.32 7.90 14.60
N LEU A 127 11.38 8.76 14.22
CA LEU A 127 10.81 9.81 15.08
C LEU A 127 10.19 9.23 16.35
N ARG A 128 9.39 8.16 16.22
CA ARG A 128 8.77 7.47 17.37
C ARG A 128 9.79 6.84 18.32
N SER A 129 10.93 6.38 17.80
CA SER A 129 11.99 5.80 18.62
C SER A 129 12.73 6.84 19.46
N GLN A 130 12.90 8.06 18.93
CA GLN A 130 13.57 9.16 19.64
C GLN A 130 12.69 9.76 20.75
N GLN A 131 11.38 9.79 20.57
CA GLN A 131 10.46 10.33 21.57
C GLN A 131 10.22 9.40 22.78
N LYS A 132 10.66 8.13 22.69
CA LYS A 132 10.58 7.16 23.79
C LYS A 132 11.84 7.12 24.67
N ALA A 133 12.86 7.93 24.38
CA ALA A 133 14.06 8.00 25.22
C ALA A 133 13.68 8.50 26.63
N PRO A 134 14.00 7.76 27.71
CA PRO A 134 13.61 8.16 29.04
C PRO A 134 14.35 9.44 29.43
N ILE A 135 13.61 10.43 29.94
CA ILE A 135 14.19 11.58 30.62
C ILE A 135 15.02 11.02 31.77
N ARG A 136 16.35 11.13 31.70
CA ARG A 136 17.23 10.84 32.83
C ARG A 136 16.91 11.86 33.92
N THR A 137 16.07 11.47 34.88
CA THR A 137 15.92 12.20 36.13
C THR A 137 17.23 12.13 36.89
N HIS A 138 18.01 13.21 36.84
CA HIS A 138 19.17 13.38 37.70
C HIS A 138 18.69 13.44 39.15
N HIS A 139 18.76 12.31 39.86
CA HIS A 139 18.55 12.28 41.30
C HIS A 139 19.74 13.00 41.95
N ARG A 140 19.51 14.23 42.40
CA ARG A 140 20.48 15.02 43.17
C ARG A 140 20.67 14.34 44.54
N PRO A 141 21.90 14.04 45.00
CA PRO A 141 22.10 13.47 46.33
C PRO A 141 21.82 14.54 47.38
N ALA A 142 21.04 14.21 48.40
CA ALA A 142 20.81 15.07 49.54
C ALA A 142 22.06 15.09 50.43
N LEU A 143 22.67 16.26 50.59
CA LEU A 143 23.68 16.55 51.59
C LEU A 143 22.96 16.75 52.94
N THR A 144 22.98 15.75 53.81
CA THR A 144 22.57 15.93 55.22
C THR A 144 23.80 16.23 56.07
N GLY A 145 23.81 17.45 56.61
CA GLY A 145 24.89 18.00 57.40
C GLY A 145 25.04 17.36 58.79
N ARG A 146 26.29 17.36 59.23
CA ARG A 146 26.78 17.08 60.58
C ARG A 146 26.61 18.33 61.44
N ALA A 147 26.04 18.22 62.64
CA ALA A 147 26.26 19.18 63.73
C ALA A 147 26.03 18.52 65.09
N GLU A 148 26.95 18.84 66.01
CA GLU A 148 27.17 18.31 67.35
C GLU A 148 26.35 19.05 68.45
N LYS A 149 26.48 18.52 69.70
CA LYS A 149 26.28 19.14 71.04
C LYS A 149 24.85 19.09 71.60
N SER A 150 24.60 18.78 72.88
CA SER A 150 25.43 18.67 74.10
C SER A 150 25.10 17.42 74.90
#